data_AF-A0A7J5ZT69-F1
#
_entry.id   AF-A0A7J5ZT69-F1
#
_cell.length_a   1.000
_cell.length_b   1.000
_cell.length_c   1.000
_cell.angle_alpha   90.00
_cell.angle_beta   90.00
_cell.angle_gamma   90.00
#
_symmetry.space_group_name_H-M   'P 1'
#
loop_
_entity.id
_entity.type
_entity.pdbx_description
1 polymer ?
#
loop_
_entity_poly.entity_id
_entity_poly.type
_entity_poly.pdbx_seq_one_letter_code
_entity_poly.pdbx_strand_id
1 'polypeptide(L)'
;MENPHLDTDDSTLLDQSLTQIKRPDSPVFSSVSMKSDASMDHPFKFKDEWDSSSHSVLQETEDRKEQKSFISAGGKSSTAVTEDQKKYKLNLLKKFQHVNEVITNQGNPTLLHEIYTELYITEGDSGKVNNEHEVRQIEAASRRAATEETPIKCNDIFKPLSEEDKPIRSVLTKGVAGIGKTVSVQKFILDWAEGKTNQDVHLIFPLPFRELNLLKDRNLSLMELLHFFYKEIKERNISSLDKVLFIFDGLDECRFPLDFQNTVRLCDVTESASVHVLLINLIKGNLLPSAL
;
A
#
# COMPACT_ATOMS: atom_id res chain seq x y z
N MET A 1 78.47 -22.99 -29.72
CA MET A 1 79.39 -22.01 -29.10
C MET A 1 79.04 -21.89 -27.64
N GLU A 2 80.03 -21.54 -26.84
CA GLU A 2 80.05 -21.09 -25.44
C GLU A 2 78.82 -21.26 -24.50
N ASN A 3 79.09 -22.00 -23.41
CA ASN A 3 78.61 -21.80 -22.03
C ASN A 3 79.33 -20.56 -21.40
N PRO A 4 79.22 -20.18 -20.09
CA PRO A 4 78.47 -20.74 -18.94
C PRO A 4 77.56 -19.67 -18.25
N HIS A 5 76.84 -19.91 -17.13
CA HIS A 5 77.24 -19.96 -15.70
C HIS A 5 75.99 -20.46 -14.91
N LEU A 6 76.02 -21.36 -13.90
CA LEU A 6 76.65 -21.32 -12.56
C LEU A 6 76.19 -20.09 -11.73
N ASP A 7 75.63 -20.15 -10.51
CA ASP A 7 75.19 -21.20 -9.56
C ASP A 7 74.01 -20.60 -8.71
N THR A 8 73.38 -21.15 -7.64
CA THR A 8 73.63 -22.28 -6.68
C THR A 8 72.29 -22.70 -6.02
N ASP A 9 72.32 -23.60 -5.02
CA ASP A 9 71.28 -23.89 -4.00
C ASP A 9 70.94 -22.64 -3.11
N ASP A 10 70.04 -22.60 -2.11
CA ASP A 10 69.52 -23.61 -1.16
C ASP A 10 68.27 -23.10 -0.40
N SER A 11 67.48 -24.02 0.20
CA SER A 11 66.56 -23.81 1.35
C SER A 11 65.28 -22.95 1.12
N THR A 12 64.19 -23.06 1.91
CA THR A 12 63.70 -24.16 2.77
C THR A 12 62.16 -24.18 2.81
N LEU A 13 61.62 -25.30 3.29
CA LEU A 13 60.24 -25.58 3.72
C LEU A 13 59.37 -24.39 4.17
N LEU A 14 58.10 -24.38 3.72
CA LEU A 14 56.95 -24.17 4.62
C LEU A 14 55.68 -24.86 4.07
N ASP A 15 54.96 -25.54 4.95
CA ASP A 15 53.73 -26.31 4.67
C ASP A 15 52.50 -25.40 4.62
N GLN A 16 51.67 -25.54 3.57
CA GLN A 16 50.23 -25.23 3.60
C GLN A 16 49.43 -26.28 2.81
N SER A 17 49.27 -27.45 3.42
CA SER A 17 48.37 -28.50 2.96
C SER A 17 46.91 -28.02 2.78
N LEU A 18 46.26 -28.52 1.72
CA LEU A 18 44.88 -28.20 1.33
C LEU A 18 43.87 -28.72 2.37
N THR A 19 43.55 -27.91 3.38
CA THR A 19 42.46 -28.19 4.33
C THR A 19 41.15 -27.53 3.88
N GLN A 20 40.05 -28.28 4.02
CA GLN A 20 38.74 -27.87 3.48
C GLN A 20 38.12 -26.74 4.31
N ILE A 21 38.03 -25.54 3.73
CA ILE A 21 37.14 -24.50 4.23
C ILE A 21 35.69 -24.92 3.88
N LYS A 22 34.99 -25.47 4.87
CA LYS A 22 33.53 -25.67 4.79
C LYS A 22 32.85 -24.31 4.55
N ARG A 23 31.87 -24.29 3.64
CA ARG A 23 30.89 -23.19 3.58
C ARG A 23 30.08 -23.19 4.88
N PRO A 24 29.67 -22.02 5.42
CA PRO A 24 28.64 -21.99 6.44
C PRO A 24 27.31 -22.52 5.87
N ASP A 25 26.55 -23.22 6.69
CA ASP A 25 25.28 -23.82 6.28
C ASP A 25 24.22 -22.74 5.96
N SER A 26 23.37 -23.03 4.96
CA SER A 26 22.26 -22.16 4.58
C SER A 26 21.18 -22.16 5.67
N PRO A 27 20.56 -21.01 6.01
CA PRO A 27 19.44 -21.00 6.95
C PRO A 27 18.28 -21.86 6.42
N VAL A 28 17.74 -22.70 7.30
CA VAL A 28 16.70 -23.67 6.97
C VAL A 28 15.37 -22.97 6.70
N PHE A 29 14.78 -23.20 5.52
CA PHE A 29 13.41 -22.81 5.23
C PHE A 29 12.43 -23.59 6.13
N SER A 30 11.77 -22.90 7.05
CA SER A 30 10.73 -23.46 7.92
C SER A 30 9.40 -23.61 7.16
N SER A 31 9.28 -24.66 6.35
CA SER A 31 8.05 -24.99 5.62
C SER A 31 6.93 -25.50 6.55
N VAL A 32 6.25 -24.58 7.25
CA VAL A 32 5.11 -24.90 8.12
C VAL A 32 3.84 -25.11 7.29
N SER A 33 3.69 -26.31 6.71
CA SER A 33 2.46 -26.72 6.04
C SER A 33 1.38 -27.08 7.07
N MET A 34 0.45 -26.17 7.33
CA MET A 34 -0.73 -26.48 8.15
C MET A 34 -1.74 -27.31 7.35
N LYS A 35 -1.88 -28.60 7.71
CA LYS A 35 -3.09 -29.37 7.44
C LYS A 35 -4.12 -29.12 8.54
N SER A 36 -5.38 -28.97 8.17
CA SER A 36 -6.50 -28.80 9.10
C SER A 36 -7.61 -29.81 8.79
N ASP A 37 -7.41 -31.06 9.24
CA ASP A 37 -8.42 -32.11 9.17
C ASP A 37 -9.30 -32.08 10.44
N ALA A 38 -10.29 -31.17 10.48
CA ALA A 38 -11.29 -31.07 11.54
C ALA A 38 -12.68 -30.78 10.94
N SER A 39 -13.74 -31.32 11.54
CA SER A 39 -15.09 -31.42 10.95
C SER A 39 -16.13 -30.58 11.69
N MET A 40 -17.34 -30.54 11.09
CA MET A 40 -18.59 -29.91 11.57
C MET A 40 -18.66 -28.37 11.36
N ASP A 41 -19.80 -27.78 11.00
CA ASP A 41 -21.15 -28.33 10.88
C ASP A 41 -22.00 -27.69 9.74
N HIS A 42 -23.26 -28.09 9.61
CA HIS A 42 -24.19 -27.66 8.54
C HIS A 42 -24.41 -26.13 8.41
N PRO A 43 -24.74 -25.63 7.20
CA PRO A 43 -24.84 -24.19 6.95
C PRO A 43 -26.07 -23.54 7.60
N PHE A 44 -25.83 -22.44 8.32
CA PHE A 44 -26.88 -21.54 8.79
C PHE A 44 -27.64 -20.92 7.61
N LYS A 45 -28.91 -21.31 7.44
CA LYS A 45 -29.84 -20.62 6.54
C LYS A 45 -30.24 -19.28 7.15
N PHE A 46 -29.72 -18.19 6.62
CA PHE A 46 -30.36 -16.89 6.82
C PHE A 46 -31.69 -16.87 6.06
N LYS A 47 -32.72 -16.26 6.66
CA LYS A 47 -33.96 -15.92 5.96
C LYS A 47 -33.89 -14.46 5.53
N ASP A 48 -34.39 -14.18 4.33
CA ASP A 48 -34.57 -12.81 3.86
C ASP A 48 -35.79 -12.18 4.55
N GLU A 49 -35.56 -11.15 5.36
CA GLU A 49 -36.58 -10.14 5.66
C GLU A 49 -35.87 -8.84 6.08
N TRP A 50 -35.89 -7.83 5.20
CA TRP A 50 -35.49 -6.48 5.55
C TRP A 50 -36.67 -5.78 6.18
N ASP A 51 -36.50 -5.28 7.40
CA ASP A 51 -37.35 -4.21 7.92
C ASP A 51 -36.51 -3.13 8.61
N SER A 52 -37.05 -1.92 8.68
CA SER A 52 -36.28 -0.70 8.96
C SER A 52 -36.26 -0.29 10.43
N SER A 53 -35.20 0.42 10.81
CA SER A 53 -34.98 1.08 12.11
C SER A 53 -34.58 0.19 13.30
N SER A 54 -33.30 0.26 13.68
CA SER A 54 -32.90 0.27 15.09
C SER A 54 -31.48 0.84 15.28
N HIS A 55 -31.27 1.45 16.45
CA HIS A 55 -30.09 2.24 16.78
C HIS A 55 -28.80 1.42 16.89
N SER A 56 -27.75 1.85 16.19
CA SER A 56 -26.38 1.40 16.47
C SER A 56 -25.82 2.12 17.71
N VAL A 57 -26.09 1.58 18.91
CA VAL A 57 -25.42 2.04 20.14
C VAL A 57 -23.96 1.58 20.10
N LEU A 58 -23.05 2.49 19.79
CA LEU A 58 -21.62 2.32 20.09
C LEU A 58 -21.35 2.90 21.47
N GLN A 59 -20.58 2.18 22.29
CA GLN A 59 -20.25 2.61 23.64
C GLN A 59 -19.25 3.77 23.59
N GLU A 60 -19.60 4.91 24.19
CA GLU A 60 -18.65 5.98 24.46
C GLU A 60 -17.76 5.58 25.65
N THR A 61 -16.50 5.24 25.37
CA THR A 61 -15.44 5.22 26.39
C THR A 61 -14.72 6.58 26.36
N GLU A 62 -14.97 7.41 27.35
CA GLU A 62 -14.33 8.72 27.49
C GLU A 62 -12.82 8.60 27.82
N ASP A 63 -11.94 8.73 26.83
CA ASP A 63 -10.51 8.96 27.06
C ASP A 63 -10.10 10.42 26.79
N ARG A 64 -10.48 11.28 27.73
CA ARG A 64 -10.25 12.72 27.71
C ARG A 64 -8.86 13.08 28.25
N LYS A 65 -7.78 12.80 27.48
CA LYS A 65 -6.48 13.51 27.51
C LYS A 65 -5.44 12.94 26.50
N GLU A 66 -5.26 13.62 25.38
CA GLU A 66 -3.96 14.22 25.02
C GLU A 66 -4.19 15.26 23.92
N GLN A 67 -4.12 16.55 24.29
CA GLN A 67 -4.39 17.66 23.39
C GLN A 67 -3.12 18.51 23.23
N LYS A 68 -2.11 17.93 22.58
CA LYS A 68 -0.87 18.62 22.22
C LYS A 68 -1.06 19.39 20.91
N SER A 69 -1.01 20.72 21.01
CA SER A 69 -1.08 21.63 19.87
C SER A 69 0.23 21.65 19.09
N PHE A 70 0.20 21.20 17.83
CA PHE A 70 1.29 21.42 16.88
C PHE A 70 0.89 22.49 15.86
N ILE A 71 1.08 23.76 16.23
CA ILE A 71 1.08 24.88 15.29
C ILE A 71 2.55 25.22 15.02
N SER A 72 3.10 24.75 13.90
CA SER A 72 4.37 25.26 13.40
C SER A 72 4.11 26.57 12.65
N ALA A 73 4.76 27.65 13.07
CA ALA A 73 4.57 28.99 12.50
C ALA A 73 5.70 29.31 11.49
N GLY A 74 5.39 29.24 10.19
CA GLY A 74 6.33 29.66 9.15
C GLY A 74 5.79 29.49 7.73
N GLY A 75 6.02 30.49 6.86
CA GLY A 75 5.70 30.45 5.43
C GLY A 75 4.32 31.01 5.05
N LYS A 76 4.29 31.96 4.10
CA LYS A 76 3.05 32.52 3.53
C LYS A 76 2.74 31.90 2.17
N SER A 77 1.90 30.86 2.15
CA SER A 77 0.92 30.60 1.07
C SER A 77 0.22 29.26 1.35
N SER A 78 -1.04 29.32 1.78
CA SER A 78 -1.89 28.14 1.86
C SER A 78 -3.36 28.56 1.80
N THR A 79 -4.15 27.81 1.06
CA THR A 79 -5.61 27.88 1.09
C THR A 79 -6.09 27.59 2.51
N ALA A 80 -7.15 28.28 2.95
CA ALA A 80 -7.65 28.12 4.32
C ALA A 80 -8.21 26.70 4.52
N VAL A 81 -7.40 25.79 5.07
CA VAL A 81 -7.75 24.39 5.30
C VAL A 81 -9.03 24.32 6.11
N THR A 82 -10.08 23.79 5.51
CA THR A 82 -11.42 23.76 6.08
C THR A 82 -11.47 22.88 7.32
N GLU A 83 -12.36 23.18 8.27
CA GLU A 83 -12.58 22.32 9.45
C GLU A 83 -13.00 20.89 9.05
N ASP A 84 -13.69 20.75 7.91
CA ASP A 84 -14.03 19.45 7.33
C ASP A 84 -12.77 18.66 6.93
N GLN A 85 -11.79 19.28 6.26
CA GLN A 85 -10.50 18.66 5.92
C GLN A 85 -9.66 18.34 7.16
N LYS A 86 -9.68 19.19 8.21
CA LYS A 86 -8.99 18.91 9.48
C LYS A 86 -9.60 17.70 10.18
N LYS A 87 -10.92 17.65 10.30
CA LYS A 87 -11.65 16.50 10.86
C LYS A 87 -11.38 15.24 10.05
N TYR A 88 -11.32 15.36 8.72
CA TYR A 88 -10.97 14.25 7.83
C TYR A 88 -9.57 13.69 8.09
N LYS A 89 -8.52 14.52 8.12
CA LYS A 89 -7.15 14.08 8.46
C LYS A 89 -7.09 13.43 9.85
N LEU A 90 -7.76 14.00 10.86
CA LEU A 90 -7.82 13.43 12.21
C LEU A 90 -8.51 12.05 12.25
N ASN A 91 -9.53 11.82 11.43
CA ASN A 91 -10.17 10.51 11.32
C ASN A 91 -9.27 9.47 10.64
N LEU A 92 -8.50 9.87 9.61
CA LEU A 92 -7.54 8.97 8.96
C LEU A 92 -6.37 8.63 9.88
N LEU A 93 -5.83 9.59 10.65
CA LEU A 93 -4.87 9.32 11.72
C LEU A 93 -5.41 8.24 12.67
N LYS A 94 -6.61 8.42 13.21
CA LYS A 94 -7.24 7.45 14.11
C LYS A 94 -7.49 6.08 13.48
N LYS A 95 -7.82 6.00 12.17
CA LYS A 95 -8.04 4.72 11.46
C LYS A 95 -6.74 3.93 11.24
N PHE A 96 -5.58 4.60 11.12
CA PHE A 96 -4.32 3.98 10.67
C PHE A 96 -3.13 4.09 11.63
N GLN A 97 -3.23 4.82 12.76
CA GLN A 97 -2.12 5.03 13.69
C GLN A 97 -1.67 3.75 14.42
N HIS A 98 -2.54 2.74 14.51
CA HIS A 98 -2.26 1.47 15.19
C HIS A 98 -2.28 0.31 14.18
N VAL A 99 -1.46 -0.71 14.42
CA VAL A 99 -1.61 -2.01 13.75
C VAL A 99 -2.47 -2.92 14.60
N ASN A 100 -3.55 -3.46 14.02
CA ASN A 100 -4.32 -4.52 14.66
C ASN A 100 -3.52 -5.83 14.59
N GLU A 101 -2.86 -6.20 15.69
CA GLU A 101 -2.13 -7.47 15.78
C GLU A 101 -3.05 -8.68 15.57
N VAL A 102 -2.50 -9.72 14.93
CA VAL A 102 -3.23 -10.96 14.68
C VAL A 102 -3.32 -11.79 15.96
N ILE A 103 -4.37 -11.52 16.74
CA ILE A 103 -4.89 -12.36 17.82
C ILE A 103 -3.98 -12.45 19.06
N THR A 104 -3.84 -11.34 19.80
CA THR A 104 -3.87 -11.42 21.28
C THR A 104 -4.84 -10.37 21.84
N ASN A 105 -5.88 -10.80 22.56
CA ASN A 105 -6.94 -9.91 23.05
C ASN A 105 -6.57 -9.15 24.35
N GLN A 106 -5.27 -8.87 24.57
CA GLN A 106 -4.74 -8.28 25.80
C GLN A 106 -3.57 -7.29 25.59
N GLY A 107 -3.18 -6.99 24.34
CA GLY A 107 -2.17 -5.97 24.04
C GLY A 107 -2.73 -4.55 24.05
N ASN A 108 -1.93 -3.57 24.46
CA ASN A 108 -2.14 -2.18 24.05
C ASN A 108 -1.90 -2.08 22.53
N PRO A 109 -2.66 -1.26 21.78
CA PRO A 109 -2.51 -1.18 20.33
C PRO A 109 -1.18 -0.51 19.94
N THR A 110 -0.26 -1.29 19.40
CA THR A 110 1.08 -0.83 18.97
C THR A 110 1.00 0.23 17.87
N LEU A 111 1.73 1.35 18.04
CA LEU A 111 1.71 2.45 17.07
C LEU A 111 2.52 2.07 15.83
N LEU A 112 1.92 2.24 14.63
CA LEU A 112 2.54 1.81 13.37
C LEU A 112 3.95 2.40 13.18
N HIS A 113 4.19 3.64 13.59
CA HIS A 113 5.49 4.29 13.42
C HIS A 113 6.60 3.74 14.34
N GLU A 114 6.26 2.99 15.40
CA GLU A 114 7.24 2.36 16.31
C GLU A 114 7.77 1.04 15.75
N ILE A 115 6.99 0.39 14.87
CA ILE A 115 7.29 -0.94 14.29
C ILE A 115 7.50 -0.92 12.76
N TYR A 116 7.27 0.21 12.10
CA TYR A 116 7.43 0.33 10.64
C TYR A 116 8.91 0.26 10.22
N THR A 117 9.26 -0.81 9.51
CA THR A 117 10.51 -0.92 8.76
C THR A 117 10.30 -0.38 7.35
N GLU A 118 11.21 0.45 6.84
CA GLU A 118 11.13 0.93 5.44
C GLU A 118 11.30 -0.25 4.47
N LEU A 119 10.31 -0.44 3.57
CA LEU A 119 10.42 -1.43 2.50
C LEU A 119 11.38 -0.94 1.42
N TYR A 120 12.21 -1.86 0.92
CA TYR A 120 12.97 -1.66 -0.31
C TYR A 120 12.03 -1.82 -1.51
N ILE A 121 11.64 -0.69 -2.12
CA ILE A 121 10.77 -0.63 -3.30
C ILE A 121 11.64 -0.25 -4.50
N THR A 122 11.48 -0.93 -5.63
CA THR A 122 12.17 -0.61 -6.89
C THR A 122 11.15 -0.51 -8.04
N GLU A 123 11.56 0.02 -9.19
CA GLU A 123 10.67 0.13 -10.36
C GLU A 123 10.32 -1.25 -10.93
N GLY A 124 9.03 -1.49 -11.19
CA GLY A 124 8.54 -2.73 -11.80
C GLY A 124 8.62 -2.67 -13.33
N ASP A 125 9.19 -3.71 -13.95
CA ASP A 125 9.39 -3.80 -15.41
C ASP A 125 8.12 -3.49 -16.23
N SER A 126 8.28 -2.66 -17.26
CA SER A 126 7.19 -1.89 -17.86
C SER A 126 6.41 -2.70 -18.91
N GLY A 127 5.25 -3.21 -18.49
CA GLY A 127 4.15 -3.54 -19.41
C GLY A 127 4.03 -5.00 -19.86
N LYS A 128 4.76 -5.96 -19.27
CA LYS A 128 4.43 -7.39 -19.43
C LYS A 128 3.71 -7.95 -18.22
N VAL A 129 2.59 -8.65 -18.48
CA VAL A 129 2.02 -9.61 -17.53
C VAL A 129 2.95 -10.82 -17.53
N ASN A 130 3.94 -10.83 -16.64
CA ASN A 130 4.85 -11.96 -16.56
C ASN A 130 4.14 -13.15 -15.91
N ASN A 131 3.81 -14.17 -16.71
CA ASN A 131 3.12 -15.40 -16.28
C ASN A 131 4.06 -16.38 -15.53
N GLU A 132 5.28 -15.98 -15.21
CA GLU A 132 6.20 -16.76 -14.38
C GLU A 132 5.82 -16.71 -12.89
N HIS A 133 5.97 -17.85 -12.22
CA HIS A 133 5.76 -17.97 -10.77
C HIS A 133 6.58 -16.95 -9.96
N GLU A 134 5.98 -16.41 -8.89
CA GLU A 134 6.56 -15.39 -8.01
C GLU A 134 8.01 -15.69 -7.58
N VAL A 135 8.31 -16.95 -7.26
CA VAL A 135 9.65 -17.43 -6.89
C VAL A 135 10.71 -17.09 -7.95
N ARG A 136 10.39 -17.26 -9.25
CA ARG A 136 11.33 -16.91 -10.34
C ARG A 136 11.57 -15.42 -10.45
N GLN A 137 10.55 -14.60 -10.15
CA GLN A 137 10.66 -13.14 -10.16
C GLN A 137 11.55 -12.67 -8.99
N ILE A 138 11.38 -13.24 -7.80
CA ILE A 138 12.26 -13.01 -6.64
C ILE A 138 13.69 -13.42 -6.95
N GLU A 139 13.91 -14.64 -7.48
CA GLU A 139 15.25 -15.09 -7.85
C GLU A 139 15.87 -14.23 -8.95
N ALA A 140 15.09 -13.73 -9.91
CA ALA A 140 15.58 -12.88 -11.00
C ALA A 140 16.04 -11.52 -10.46
N ALA A 141 15.24 -10.88 -9.60
CA ALA A 141 15.63 -9.65 -8.90
C ALA A 141 16.87 -9.89 -8.02
N SER A 142 16.89 -10.96 -7.23
CA SER A 142 18.03 -11.35 -6.39
C SER A 142 19.30 -11.76 -7.16
N ARG A 143 19.23 -11.92 -8.48
CA ARG A 143 20.38 -12.17 -9.37
C ARG A 143 20.90 -10.91 -10.07
N ARG A 144 20.16 -9.80 -10.05
CA ARG A 144 20.67 -8.49 -10.47
C ARG A 144 21.68 -7.96 -9.45
N ALA A 145 22.61 -7.14 -9.90
CA ALA A 145 23.50 -6.47 -8.96
C ALA A 145 22.74 -5.34 -8.25
N ALA A 146 22.96 -5.14 -6.94
CA ALA A 146 22.33 -4.06 -6.18
C ALA A 146 22.73 -2.64 -6.63
N THR A 147 23.58 -2.52 -7.66
CA THR A 147 23.94 -1.30 -8.37
C THR A 147 23.07 -1.01 -9.61
N GLU A 148 22.19 -1.94 -10.01
CA GLU A 148 21.32 -1.81 -11.20
C GLU A 148 19.91 -1.31 -10.88
N GLU A 149 19.41 -1.51 -9.65
CA GLU A 149 18.06 -1.08 -9.25
C GLU A 149 18.10 0.17 -8.37
N THR A 150 17.43 1.24 -8.81
CA THR A 150 17.26 2.48 -8.04
C THR A 150 16.18 2.30 -6.97
N PRO A 151 16.50 2.44 -5.66
CA PRO A 151 15.49 2.33 -4.60
C PRO A 151 14.59 3.58 -4.56
N ILE A 152 13.28 3.34 -4.54
CA ILE A 152 12.22 4.34 -4.46
C ILE A 152 11.71 4.38 -3.01
N LYS A 153 11.58 5.58 -2.42
CA LYS A 153 10.93 5.72 -1.10
C LYS A 153 9.42 5.67 -1.24
N CYS A 154 8.72 5.07 -0.28
CA CYS A 154 7.25 4.95 -0.33
C CYS A 154 6.53 6.29 -0.52
N ASN A 155 7.03 7.38 0.09
CA ASN A 155 6.45 8.72 -0.04
C ASN A 155 6.83 9.43 -1.36
N ASP A 156 7.74 8.85 -2.14
CA ASP A 156 8.25 9.40 -3.40
C ASP A 156 7.72 8.66 -4.66
N ILE A 157 6.85 7.64 -4.51
CA ILE A 157 6.37 6.78 -5.63
C ILE A 157 5.62 7.50 -6.77
N PHE A 158 5.17 8.74 -6.57
CA PHE A 158 4.54 9.57 -7.61
C PHE A 158 5.50 10.60 -8.22
N LYS A 159 6.75 10.68 -7.76
CA LYS A 159 7.77 11.53 -8.36
C LYS A 159 8.35 10.84 -9.60
N PRO A 160 8.59 11.57 -10.69
CA PRO A 160 9.34 11.03 -11.83
C PRO A 160 10.75 10.62 -11.40
N LEU A 161 11.34 9.63 -12.10
CA LEU A 161 12.68 9.11 -11.79
C LEU A 161 13.78 9.95 -12.47
N SER A 162 13.45 10.56 -13.61
CA SER A 162 14.23 11.56 -14.34
C SER A 162 13.40 12.85 -14.54
N GLU A 163 14.03 14.02 -14.63
CA GLU A 163 13.32 15.27 -14.95
C GLU A 163 12.69 15.28 -16.35
N GLU A 164 13.07 14.34 -17.22
CA GLU A 164 12.50 14.15 -18.56
C GLU A 164 11.23 13.26 -18.57
N ASP A 165 10.91 12.58 -17.46
CA ASP A 165 9.76 11.67 -17.41
C ASP A 165 8.41 12.40 -17.37
N LYS A 166 7.38 11.71 -17.86
CA LYS A 166 6.00 12.19 -17.74
C LYS A 166 5.53 12.07 -16.30
N PRO A 167 4.73 13.03 -15.79
CA PRO A 167 4.15 12.94 -14.44
C PRO A 167 3.43 11.60 -14.20
N ILE A 168 3.83 10.90 -13.13
CA ILE A 168 3.24 9.62 -12.76
C ILE A 168 1.82 9.86 -12.25
N ARG A 169 0.83 9.49 -13.06
CA ARG A 169 -0.59 9.56 -12.63
C ARG A 169 -0.89 8.52 -11.56
N SER A 170 -0.58 7.25 -11.83
CA SER A 170 -1.06 6.13 -11.01
C SER A 170 0.00 5.03 -10.91
N VAL A 171 0.07 4.38 -9.75
CA VAL A 171 1.10 3.40 -9.38
C VAL A 171 0.43 2.06 -9.06
N LEU A 172 1.02 0.94 -9.51
CA LEU A 172 0.61 -0.40 -9.12
C LEU A 172 1.75 -1.10 -8.37
N THR A 173 1.65 -1.15 -7.04
CA THR A 173 2.59 -1.90 -6.21
C THR A 173 2.38 -3.41 -6.39
N LYS A 174 3.48 -4.14 -6.56
CA LYS A 174 3.51 -5.60 -6.72
C LYS A 174 4.49 -6.20 -5.71
N GLY A 175 4.30 -7.48 -5.42
CA GLY A 175 5.10 -8.23 -4.45
C GLY A 175 4.27 -9.31 -3.76
N VAL A 176 4.94 -10.28 -3.14
CA VAL A 176 4.32 -11.46 -2.55
C VAL A 176 3.34 -11.16 -1.41
N ALA A 177 2.57 -12.17 -0.99
CA ALA A 177 1.78 -12.09 0.24
C ALA A 177 2.68 -11.81 1.46
N GLY A 178 2.19 -11.04 2.42
CA GLY A 178 2.92 -10.72 3.67
C GLY A 178 4.05 -9.68 3.56
N ILE A 179 4.48 -9.26 2.36
CA ILE A 179 5.62 -8.33 2.17
C ILE A 179 5.38 -6.88 2.64
N GLY A 180 4.28 -6.60 3.34
CA GLY A 180 3.99 -5.28 3.93
C GLY A 180 3.25 -4.27 3.05
N LYS A 181 2.74 -4.64 1.86
CA LYS A 181 2.03 -3.72 0.93
C LYS A 181 1.00 -2.79 1.61
N THR A 182 0.02 -3.37 2.30
CA THR A 182 -0.99 -2.64 3.09
C THR A 182 -0.38 -1.79 4.22
N VAL A 183 0.69 -2.26 4.86
CA VAL A 183 1.36 -1.55 5.96
C VAL A 183 2.07 -0.28 5.45
N SER A 184 2.68 -0.34 4.26
CA SER A 184 3.22 0.85 3.60
C SER A 184 2.13 1.81 3.11
N VAL A 185 0.98 1.31 2.64
CA VAL A 185 -0.20 2.17 2.37
C VAL A 185 -0.64 2.92 3.64
N GLN A 186 -0.77 2.23 4.77
CA GLN A 186 -1.11 2.84 6.06
C GLN A 186 -0.07 3.89 6.47
N LYS A 187 1.23 3.59 6.33
CA LYS A 187 2.33 4.52 6.64
C LYS A 187 2.31 5.79 5.78
N PHE A 188 2.06 5.65 4.47
CA PHE A 188 1.92 6.77 3.53
C PHE A 188 0.75 7.69 3.94
N ILE A 189 -0.39 7.10 4.29
CA ILE A 189 -1.57 7.86 4.76
C ILE A 189 -1.26 8.60 6.07
N LEU A 190 -0.54 7.97 7.01
CA LEU A 190 -0.09 8.63 8.24
C LEU A 190 0.85 9.80 7.97
N ASP A 191 1.94 9.60 7.21
CA ASP A 191 2.91 10.67 6.95
C ASP A 191 2.25 11.87 6.26
N TRP A 192 1.29 11.64 5.36
CA TRP A 192 0.46 12.71 4.78
C TRP A 192 -0.51 13.35 5.78
N ALA A 193 -1.15 12.57 6.65
CA ALA A 193 -2.13 13.10 7.60
C ALA A 193 -1.47 13.88 8.76
N GLU A 194 -0.26 13.48 9.18
CA GLU A 194 0.62 14.18 10.13
C GLU A 194 1.29 15.43 9.54
N GLY A 195 1.28 15.58 8.21
CA GLY A 195 1.85 16.74 7.51
C GLY A 195 3.30 16.60 7.08
N LYS A 196 3.90 15.40 7.15
CA LYS A 196 5.32 15.12 6.90
C LYS A 196 5.67 15.12 5.40
N THR A 197 4.84 14.52 4.55
CA THR A 197 5.10 14.36 3.11
C THR A 197 3.85 14.58 2.25
N ASN A 198 4.01 14.72 0.93
CA ASN A 198 2.92 14.73 -0.07
C ASN A 198 1.82 15.78 0.18
N GLN A 199 2.14 16.91 0.85
CA GLN A 199 1.16 17.95 1.21
C GLN A 199 0.62 18.76 0.03
N ASP A 200 1.11 18.52 -1.19
CA ASP A 200 0.50 19.00 -2.42
C ASP A 200 -0.77 18.19 -2.80
N VAL A 201 -0.96 16.98 -2.24
CA VAL A 201 -2.21 16.23 -2.33
C VAL A 201 -3.20 16.76 -1.29
N HIS A 202 -4.35 17.28 -1.74
CA HIS A 202 -5.33 17.93 -0.87
C HIS A 202 -6.17 16.93 -0.07
N LEU A 203 -6.48 15.76 -0.65
CA LEU A 203 -7.17 14.63 0.00
C LEU A 203 -6.61 13.30 -0.52
N ILE A 204 -6.44 12.32 0.38
CA ILE A 204 -6.23 10.91 0.04
C ILE A 204 -7.50 10.14 0.39
N PHE A 205 -8.00 9.31 -0.52
CA PHE A 205 -9.12 8.38 -0.33
C PHE A 205 -8.66 6.92 -0.37
N PRO A 206 -8.35 6.31 0.79
CA PRO A 206 -8.18 4.87 0.91
C PRO A 206 -9.49 4.13 0.65
N LEU A 207 -9.49 3.16 -0.26
CA LEU A 207 -10.65 2.37 -0.65
C LEU A 207 -10.27 0.88 -0.70
N PRO A 208 -10.22 0.18 0.45
CA PRO A 208 -9.85 -1.24 0.49
C PRO A 208 -10.88 -2.10 -0.22
N PHE A 209 -10.46 -3.04 -1.08
CA PHE A 209 -11.36 -3.91 -1.83
C PHE A 209 -12.26 -4.74 -0.91
N ARG A 210 -11.78 -5.17 0.26
CA ARG A 210 -12.59 -5.82 1.29
C ARG A 210 -13.80 -5.01 1.76
N GLU A 211 -13.64 -3.70 1.89
CA GLU A 211 -14.74 -2.79 2.25
C GLU A 211 -15.61 -2.48 1.01
N LEU A 212 -15.01 -2.23 -0.17
CA LEU A 212 -15.73 -2.00 -1.44
C LEU A 212 -16.64 -3.19 -1.82
N ASN A 213 -16.20 -4.42 -1.57
CA ASN A 213 -16.94 -5.65 -1.85
C ASN A 213 -18.31 -5.71 -1.13
N LEU A 214 -18.51 -4.94 -0.06
CA LEU A 214 -19.79 -4.82 0.67
C LEU A 214 -20.85 -4.00 -0.11
N LEU A 215 -20.41 -3.25 -1.12
CA LEU A 215 -21.24 -2.37 -1.96
C LEU A 215 -21.48 -2.94 -3.36
N LYS A 216 -21.03 -4.18 -3.64
CA LYS A 216 -20.98 -4.76 -4.99
C LYS A 216 -22.31 -4.78 -5.76
N ASP A 217 -23.43 -4.93 -5.05
CA ASP A 217 -24.77 -5.03 -5.62
C ASP A 217 -25.51 -3.67 -5.63
N ARG A 218 -24.78 -2.56 -5.42
CA ARG A 218 -25.34 -1.20 -5.39
C ARG A 218 -24.89 -0.38 -6.61
N ASN A 219 -25.80 0.44 -7.11
CA ASN A 219 -25.46 1.60 -7.92
C ASN A 219 -25.32 2.81 -7.00
N LEU A 220 -24.27 3.59 -7.17
CA LEU A 220 -23.94 4.78 -6.40
C LEU A 220 -23.31 5.81 -7.35
N SER A 221 -23.45 7.08 -7.05
CA SER A 221 -22.53 8.11 -7.56
C SER A 221 -21.16 8.01 -6.89
N LEU A 222 -20.14 8.66 -7.46
CA LEU A 222 -18.83 8.76 -6.78
C LEU A 222 -18.96 9.49 -5.43
N MET A 223 -19.88 10.45 -5.35
CA MET A 223 -20.14 11.25 -4.15
C MET A 223 -20.76 10.40 -3.03
N GLU A 224 -21.76 9.57 -3.35
CA GLU A 224 -22.36 8.63 -2.38
C GLU A 224 -21.38 7.53 -1.96
N LEU A 225 -20.57 7.02 -2.90
CA LEU A 225 -19.52 6.06 -2.58
C LEU A 225 -18.56 6.65 -1.54
N LEU A 226 -18.03 7.85 -1.78
CA LEU A 226 -17.08 8.47 -0.85
C LEU A 226 -17.72 8.89 0.47
N HIS A 227 -18.98 9.32 0.47
CA HIS A 227 -19.70 9.62 1.72
C HIS A 227 -20.02 8.38 2.56
N PHE A 228 -20.17 7.19 1.96
CA PHE A 228 -20.32 5.92 2.69
C PHE A 228 -19.08 5.62 3.54
N PHE A 229 -17.89 5.76 2.97
CA PHE A 229 -16.62 5.59 3.68
C PHE A 229 -16.31 6.75 4.63
N TYR A 230 -16.64 7.98 4.22
CA TYR A 230 -16.09 9.20 4.80
C TYR A 230 -17.15 10.30 4.93
N LYS A 231 -17.96 10.21 6.00
CA LYS A 231 -19.11 11.10 6.25
C LYS A 231 -18.75 12.59 6.43
N GLU A 232 -17.48 12.91 6.70
CA GLU A 232 -16.94 14.28 6.70
C GLU A 232 -16.93 14.93 5.31
N ILE A 233 -16.93 14.13 4.25
CA ILE A 233 -16.86 14.60 2.87
C ILE A 233 -18.23 15.15 2.44
N LYS A 234 -18.19 16.40 1.99
CA LYS A 234 -19.30 17.16 1.41
C LYS A 234 -18.94 17.48 -0.03
N GLU A 235 -19.92 17.70 -0.90
CA GLU A 235 -19.69 17.74 -2.36
C GLU A 235 -18.67 18.79 -2.80
N ARG A 236 -18.76 19.99 -2.20
CA ARG A 236 -17.78 21.08 -2.34
C ARG A 236 -16.32 20.68 -2.08
N ASN A 237 -16.07 19.63 -1.30
CA ASN A 237 -14.72 19.15 -0.94
C ASN A 237 -14.09 18.28 -2.04
N ILE A 238 -14.78 18.01 -3.16
CA ILE A 238 -14.22 17.24 -4.29
C ILE A 238 -14.25 18.07 -5.57
N SER A 239 -15.37 18.76 -5.85
CA SER A 239 -15.52 19.62 -7.04
C SER A 239 -14.61 20.87 -7.07
N SER A 240 -13.79 21.09 -6.04
CA SER A 240 -12.87 22.22 -5.91
C SER A 240 -11.40 21.82 -5.66
N LEU A 241 -11.04 20.53 -5.75
CA LEU A 241 -9.69 20.06 -5.45
C LEU A 241 -8.95 19.55 -6.69
N ASP A 242 -7.94 20.30 -7.12
CA ASP A 242 -7.10 19.96 -8.28
C ASP A 242 -6.21 18.73 -8.07
N LYS A 243 -5.98 18.32 -6.82
CA LYS A 243 -5.12 17.18 -6.45
C LYS A 243 -5.77 16.31 -5.37
N VAL A 244 -6.26 15.15 -5.79
CA VAL A 244 -6.83 14.09 -4.96
C VAL A 244 -6.13 12.77 -5.33
N LEU A 245 -5.85 11.92 -4.35
CA LEU A 245 -5.27 10.58 -4.55
C LEU A 245 -6.26 9.50 -4.14
N PHE A 246 -6.44 8.45 -4.94
CA PHE A 246 -7.19 7.25 -4.58
C PHE A 246 -6.24 6.07 -4.34
N ILE A 247 -6.43 5.33 -3.24
CA ILE A 247 -5.60 4.16 -2.91
C ILE A 247 -6.49 2.91 -2.81
N PHE A 248 -6.44 2.07 -3.84
CA PHE A 248 -7.18 0.81 -3.92
C PHE A 248 -6.36 -0.34 -3.33
N ASP A 249 -6.43 -0.53 -2.01
CA ASP A 249 -5.66 -1.58 -1.30
C ASP A 249 -6.35 -2.95 -1.32
N GLY A 250 -5.57 -4.03 -1.28
CA GLY A 250 -6.06 -5.41 -1.31
C GLY A 250 -6.62 -5.85 -2.67
N LEU A 251 -5.94 -5.52 -3.78
CA LEU A 251 -6.40 -5.87 -5.15
C LEU A 251 -6.62 -7.38 -5.35
N ASP A 252 -5.93 -8.22 -4.59
CA ASP A 252 -6.12 -9.68 -4.49
C ASP A 252 -7.45 -10.10 -3.82
N GLU A 253 -8.08 -9.22 -3.03
CA GLU A 253 -9.43 -9.41 -2.49
C GLU A 253 -10.54 -8.91 -3.44
N CYS A 254 -10.20 -8.34 -4.61
CA CYS A 254 -11.17 -7.75 -5.55
C CYS A 254 -12.16 -8.78 -6.11
N ARG A 255 -13.47 -8.50 -6.00
CA ARG A 255 -14.56 -9.34 -6.54
C ARG A 255 -15.30 -8.70 -7.72
N PHE A 256 -14.70 -7.68 -8.33
CA PHE A 256 -15.30 -6.89 -9.40
C PHE A 256 -14.83 -7.33 -10.79
N PRO A 257 -15.71 -7.35 -11.81
CA PRO A 257 -15.29 -7.51 -13.20
C PRO A 257 -14.61 -6.22 -13.68
N LEU A 258 -13.28 -6.16 -13.61
CA LEU A 258 -12.48 -5.00 -14.03
C LEU A 258 -12.25 -4.97 -15.55
N ASP A 259 -13.32 -4.93 -16.35
CA ASP A 259 -13.24 -4.81 -17.80
C ASP A 259 -12.92 -3.35 -18.22
N PHE A 260 -11.63 -3.04 -18.29
CA PHE A 260 -11.14 -1.75 -18.76
C PHE A 260 -11.42 -1.45 -20.25
N GLN A 261 -11.83 -2.43 -21.06
CA GLN A 261 -12.09 -2.26 -22.49
C GLN A 261 -13.54 -1.84 -22.74
N ASN A 262 -14.50 -2.64 -22.27
CA ASN A 262 -15.93 -2.49 -22.62
C ASN A 262 -16.74 -1.64 -21.62
N THR A 263 -16.17 -1.27 -20.48
CA THR A 263 -16.87 -0.43 -19.47
C THR A 263 -17.27 0.93 -20.04
N VAL A 264 -18.54 1.28 -19.82
CA VAL A 264 -19.15 2.57 -20.18
C VAL A 264 -18.32 3.73 -19.61
N ARG A 265 -18.08 4.76 -20.43
CA ARG A 265 -17.35 5.96 -20.02
C ARG A 265 -18.24 6.85 -19.16
N LEU A 266 -17.79 7.10 -17.93
CA LEU A 266 -18.48 7.90 -16.92
C LEU A 266 -17.64 9.11 -16.55
N CYS A 267 -18.21 10.33 -16.62
CA CYS A 267 -17.49 11.58 -16.41
C CYS A 267 -18.13 12.54 -15.41
N ASP A 268 -19.39 12.33 -15.02
CA ASP A 268 -20.04 13.11 -13.97
C ASP A 268 -19.90 12.36 -12.63
N VAL A 269 -19.41 13.04 -11.60
CA VAL A 269 -19.24 12.47 -10.25
C VAL A 269 -20.57 12.20 -9.55
N THR A 270 -21.67 12.81 -10.01
CA THR A 270 -23.03 12.68 -9.50
C THR A 270 -23.86 11.60 -10.21
N GLU A 271 -23.41 11.12 -11.37
CA GLU A 271 -24.11 10.06 -12.11
C GLU A 271 -23.95 8.70 -11.41
N SER A 272 -25.07 8.01 -11.18
CA SER A 272 -25.10 6.77 -10.40
C SER A 272 -24.82 5.54 -11.26
N ALA A 273 -23.79 4.78 -10.91
CA ALA A 273 -23.35 3.57 -11.60
C ALA A 273 -22.94 2.47 -10.61
N SER A 274 -22.86 1.22 -11.09
CA SER A 274 -22.36 0.12 -10.25
C SER A 274 -20.89 0.34 -9.86
N VAL A 275 -20.49 -0.12 -8.68
CA VAL A 275 -19.17 0.20 -8.09
C VAL A 275 -17.99 -0.11 -9.02
N HIS A 276 -18.01 -1.21 -9.78
CA HIS A 276 -16.91 -1.51 -10.72
C HIS A 276 -16.76 -0.47 -11.84
N VAL A 277 -17.87 0.09 -12.34
CA VAL A 277 -17.86 1.17 -13.34
C VAL A 277 -17.26 2.45 -12.76
N LEU A 278 -17.53 2.78 -11.50
CA LEU A 278 -16.90 3.90 -10.80
C LEU A 278 -15.38 3.70 -10.71
N LEU A 279 -14.93 2.54 -10.20
CA LEU A 279 -13.51 2.21 -10.03
C LEU A 279 -12.75 2.26 -11.35
N ILE A 280 -13.30 1.67 -12.41
CA ILE A 280 -12.69 1.67 -13.75
C ILE A 280 -12.60 3.09 -14.33
N ASN A 281 -13.61 3.95 -14.11
CA ASN A 281 -13.59 5.33 -14.60
C ASN A 281 -12.74 6.29 -13.73
N LEU A 282 -12.46 5.96 -12.47
CA LEU A 282 -11.39 6.61 -11.69
C LEU A 282 -10.02 6.24 -12.25
N ILE A 283 -9.73 4.94 -12.38
CA ILE A 283 -8.42 4.43 -12.85
C ILE A 283 -8.12 4.87 -14.30
N LYS A 284 -9.13 4.92 -15.19
CA LYS A 284 -9.00 5.46 -16.56
C LYS A 284 -8.99 7.01 -16.60
N GLY A 285 -9.16 7.70 -15.48
CA GLY A 285 -9.15 9.16 -15.39
C GLY A 285 -10.34 9.86 -16.06
N ASN A 286 -11.47 9.18 -16.24
CA ASN A 286 -12.68 9.76 -16.82
C ASN A 286 -13.50 10.56 -15.79
N LEU A 287 -13.62 10.05 -14.55
CA LEU A 287 -14.41 10.68 -13.47
C LEU A 287 -13.70 11.88 -12.83
N LEU A 288 -12.39 11.77 -12.60
CA LEU A 288 -11.55 12.83 -12.03
C LEU A 288 -10.22 12.90 -12.81
N PRO A 289 -10.16 13.67 -13.91
CA PRO A 289 -8.98 13.71 -14.77
C PRO A 289 -7.68 14.17 -14.09
N SER A 290 -7.76 14.99 -13.03
CA SER A 290 -6.59 15.48 -12.28
C SER A 290 -6.18 14.61 -11.08
N ALA A 291 -6.94 13.57 -10.75
CA ALA A 291 -6.65 12.70 -9.61
C ALA A 291 -5.53 11.68 -9.90
N LEU A 292 -4.82 11.28 -8.85
CA LEU A 292 -3.82 10.23 -8.83
C LEU A 292 -4.47 8.86 -8.52
#